data_AF-A0A7V3K5V2-F1
#
_entry.id   AF-A0A7V3K5V2-F1
#
_cell.length_a   1.000
_cell.length_b   1.000
_cell.length_c   1.000
_cell.angle_alpha   90.00
_cell.angle_beta   90.00
_cell.angle_gamma   90.00
#
_symmetry.space_group_name_H-M   'P 1'
#
loop_
_entity.id
_entity.type
_entity.pdbx_description
1 polymer ?
#
loop_
_entity_poly.entity_id
_entity_poly.type
_entity_poly.pdbx_seq_one_letter_code
_entity_poly.pdbx_strand_id
1 'polypeptide(L)'
;MQKASTLVGVLRAFDPRRPLSADEMEFYIDRPSNPSRRMATYLREVALAGNQPVKLLFTGHGGSGKSTELNRLAKELKDKFFIVRLDVQTSLSVPDLHYVDILLGLAASLFNRATEEDVLAKAPPQIAKELWEDVAVFFERTIFGPTRLPQPPLNAELTGKVHFWALEFGATFSTDADTRAKIRQHMEGRVAELVDRINLVAQQV
;
A
#
# COMPACT_ATOMS: atom_id res chain seq x y z
N MET A 1 22.96 1.82 1.16
CA MET A 1 23.82 2.08 2.34
C MET A 1 25.21 1.50 2.05
N GLN A 2 26.30 2.13 2.49
CA GLN A 2 27.63 1.48 2.41
C GLN A 2 27.87 0.66 3.69
N LYS A 3 28.53 -0.50 3.56
CA LYS A 3 28.93 -1.31 4.70
C LYS A 3 29.99 -0.55 5.52
N ALA A 4 29.68 -0.28 6.79
CA ALA A 4 30.63 0.36 7.69
C ALA A 4 31.78 -0.59 8.02
N SER A 5 33.00 -0.09 7.98
CA SER A 5 34.23 -0.81 8.34
C SER A 5 34.67 -0.58 9.79
N THR A 6 34.00 0.31 10.51
CA THR A 6 34.30 0.65 11.92
C THR A 6 33.03 0.66 12.76
N LEU A 7 33.17 0.37 14.06
CA LEU A 7 32.05 0.41 15.01
C LEU A 7 31.37 1.80 15.07
N VAL A 8 32.16 2.88 15.02
CA VAL A 8 31.63 4.25 14.96
C VAL A 8 30.80 4.46 13.69
N GLY A 9 31.27 3.93 12.56
CA GLY A 9 30.51 3.94 11.31
C GLY A 9 29.18 3.18 11.43
N VAL A 10 29.18 2.02 12.10
CA VAL A 10 27.95 1.26 12.37
C VAL A 10 26.98 2.07 13.21
N LEU A 11 27.43 2.67 14.32
CA LEU A 11 26.57 3.46 15.21
C LEU A 11 25.96 4.69 14.52
N ARG A 12 26.66 5.29 13.56
CA ARG A 12 26.14 6.42 12.76
C ARG A 12 25.15 5.99 11.70
N ALA A 13 25.34 4.80 11.12
CA ALA A 13 24.52 4.30 10.02
C ALA A 13 23.29 3.49 10.49
N PHE A 14 23.35 2.90 11.68
CA PHE A 14 22.30 2.04 12.23
C PHE A 14 21.27 2.85 13.02
N ASP A 15 20.04 2.91 12.51
CA ASP A 15 18.88 3.41 13.24
C ASP A 15 17.98 2.23 13.66
N PRO A 16 17.90 1.87 14.96
CA PRO A 16 17.08 0.76 15.44
C PRO A 16 15.57 0.99 15.27
N ARG A 17 15.14 2.22 14.97
CA ARG A 17 13.73 2.57 14.76
C ARG A 17 13.31 2.46 13.29
N ARG A 18 14.28 2.38 12.38
CA ARG A 18 14.03 2.26 10.94
C ARG A 18 14.08 0.79 10.52
N PRO A 19 13.01 0.22 9.95
CA PRO A 19 13.07 -1.12 9.40
C PRO A 19 13.94 -1.15 8.13
N LEU A 20 14.59 -2.27 7.84
CA LEU A 20 15.29 -2.43 6.55
C LEU A 20 14.27 -2.43 5.41
N SER A 21 14.57 -1.67 4.35
CA SER A 21 13.81 -1.70 3.10
C SER A 21 14.14 -2.95 2.27
N ALA A 22 13.35 -3.21 1.22
CA ALA A 22 13.59 -4.33 0.31
C ALA A 22 14.98 -4.26 -0.37
N ASP A 23 15.51 -3.06 -0.60
CA ASP A 23 16.82 -2.82 -1.22
C ASP A 23 17.98 -2.95 -0.23
N GLU A 24 17.69 -2.87 1.07
CA GLU A 24 18.67 -2.99 2.16
C GLU A 24 18.75 -4.42 2.72
N MET A 25 18.10 -5.40 2.08
CA MET A 25 18.05 -6.78 2.56
C MET A 25 19.42 -7.47 2.57
N GLU A 26 20.45 -6.90 1.94
CA GLU A 26 21.83 -7.38 2.07
C GLU A 26 22.41 -7.23 3.49
N PHE A 27 21.82 -6.35 4.31
CA PHE A 27 22.19 -6.10 5.70
C PHE A 27 21.40 -6.98 6.69
N TYR A 28 20.45 -7.76 6.20
CA TYR A 28 19.62 -8.61 7.03
C TYR A 28 20.44 -9.83 7.53
N ILE A 29 20.27 -10.16 8.80
CA ILE A 29 20.89 -11.33 9.43
C ILE A 29 19.81 -12.36 9.75
N ASP A 30 20.00 -13.59 9.28
CA ASP A 30 19.08 -14.69 9.52
C ASP A 30 18.94 -15.00 11.02
N ARG A 31 17.69 -15.06 11.47
CA ARG A 31 17.34 -15.42 12.84
C ARG A 31 17.09 -16.92 12.95
N PRO A 32 17.47 -17.55 14.08
CA PRO A 32 17.09 -18.94 14.36
C PRO A 32 15.58 -19.13 14.23
N SER A 33 15.13 -20.32 13.82
CA SER A 33 13.71 -20.70 13.59
C SER A 33 12.97 -20.04 12.42
N ASN A 34 13.51 -18.95 11.84
CA ASN A 34 13.06 -18.25 10.62
C ASN A 34 11.53 -18.36 10.34
N PRO A 35 10.69 -17.68 11.14
CA PRO A 35 9.23 -17.75 11.00
C PRO A 35 8.73 -17.20 9.67
N SER A 36 9.43 -16.26 9.03
CA SER A 36 9.06 -15.71 7.72
C SER A 36 9.07 -16.77 6.62
N ARG A 37 10.01 -17.73 6.64
CA ARG A 37 10.02 -18.83 5.67
C ARG A 37 8.81 -19.76 5.80
N ARG A 38 8.43 -20.14 7.03
CA ARG A 38 7.23 -20.97 7.27
C ARG A 38 5.97 -20.26 6.79
N MET A 39 5.92 -18.96 6.98
CA MET A 39 4.81 -18.12 6.56
C MET A 39 4.74 -17.93 5.05
N ALA A 40 5.89 -17.79 4.37
CA ALA A 40 5.95 -17.79 2.92
C ALA A 40 5.42 -19.11 2.34
N THR A 41 5.79 -20.24 2.92
CA THR A 41 5.22 -21.55 2.57
C THR A 41 3.70 -21.57 2.80
N TYR A 42 3.24 -21.14 3.98
CA TYR A 42 1.80 -21.13 4.29
C TYR A 42 1.00 -20.26 3.30
N LEU A 43 1.49 -19.07 2.96
CA LEU A 43 0.84 -18.20 1.99
C LEU A 43 0.81 -18.82 0.59
N ARG A 44 1.89 -19.46 0.15
CA ARG A 44 1.92 -20.13 -1.16
C ARG A 44 0.97 -21.33 -1.22
N GLU A 45 1.02 -22.21 -0.23
CA GLU A 45 0.28 -23.47 -0.26
C GLU A 45 -1.19 -23.30 0.12
N VAL A 46 -1.50 -22.49 1.13
CA VAL A 46 -2.88 -22.32 1.61
C VAL A 46 -3.57 -21.16 0.90
N ALA A 47 -2.95 -19.98 0.85
CA ALA A 47 -3.61 -18.81 0.30
C ALA A 47 -3.70 -18.88 -1.23
N LEU A 48 -2.57 -19.10 -1.90
CA LEU A 48 -2.51 -19.09 -3.35
C LEU A 48 -3.00 -20.43 -3.95
N ALA A 49 -2.38 -21.56 -3.62
CA ALA A 49 -2.75 -22.84 -4.21
C ALA A 49 -4.12 -23.36 -3.72
N GLY A 50 -4.46 -23.11 -2.46
CA GLY A 50 -5.77 -23.44 -1.89
C GLY A 50 -6.89 -22.46 -2.24
N ASN A 51 -6.57 -21.30 -2.84
CA ASN A 51 -7.50 -20.20 -3.11
C ASN A 51 -8.32 -19.78 -1.88
N GLN A 52 -7.69 -19.73 -0.71
CA GLN A 52 -8.31 -19.37 0.56
C GLN A 52 -7.80 -18.01 1.07
N PRO A 53 -8.66 -17.02 1.31
CA PRO A 53 -8.23 -15.77 1.93
C PRO A 53 -7.64 -16.02 3.32
N VAL A 54 -6.39 -15.59 3.53
CA VAL A 54 -5.68 -15.75 4.80
C VAL A 54 -5.50 -14.39 5.47
N LYS A 55 -5.71 -14.35 6.79
CA LYS A 55 -5.39 -13.21 7.65
C LYS A 55 -4.30 -13.61 8.64
N LEU A 56 -3.22 -12.85 8.70
CA LEU A 56 -2.09 -13.12 9.60
C LEU A 56 -1.85 -11.90 10.50
N LEU A 57 -1.65 -12.16 11.79
CA LEU A 57 -1.32 -11.13 12.78
C LEU A 57 0.14 -11.26 13.20
N PHE A 58 0.90 -10.19 13.03
CA PHE A 58 2.31 -10.09 13.47
C PHE A 58 2.36 -9.37 14.81
N THR A 59 2.68 -10.10 15.88
CA THR A 59 2.76 -9.54 17.23
C THR A 59 4.20 -9.37 17.70
N GLY A 60 4.42 -8.50 18.69
CA GLY A 60 5.72 -8.27 19.32
C GLY A 60 5.99 -6.79 19.63
N HIS A 61 6.97 -6.54 20.50
CA HIS A 61 7.31 -5.18 20.96
C HIS A 61 7.78 -4.25 19.82
N GLY A 62 7.65 -2.93 20.00
CA GLY A 62 8.24 -1.94 19.08
C GLY A 62 9.75 -2.17 18.92
N GLY A 63 10.26 -2.14 17.68
CA GLY A 63 11.67 -2.45 17.40
C GLY A 63 12.04 -3.94 17.33
N SER A 64 11.08 -4.88 17.48
CA SER A 64 11.38 -6.32 17.38
C SER A 64 11.72 -6.82 15.96
N GLY A 65 11.59 -5.95 14.95
CA GLY A 65 11.87 -6.26 13.55
C GLY A 65 10.66 -6.67 12.71
N LYS A 66 9.42 -6.52 13.20
CA LYS A 66 8.19 -6.90 12.47
C LYS A 66 8.12 -6.32 11.05
N SER A 67 8.30 -5.01 10.89
CA SER A 67 8.24 -4.38 9.57
C SER A 67 9.40 -4.80 8.67
N THR A 68 10.56 -5.14 9.25
CA THR A 68 11.70 -5.73 8.51
C THR A 68 11.34 -7.12 7.98
N GLU A 69 10.75 -7.98 8.82
CA GLU A 69 10.29 -9.31 8.39
C GLU A 69 9.17 -9.23 7.33
N LEU A 70 8.25 -8.28 7.46
CA LEU A 70 7.21 -8.03 6.46
C LEU A 70 7.81 -7.58 5.12
N ASN A 71 8.77 -6.65 5.13
CA ASN A 71 9.47 -6.23 3.91
C ASN A 71 10.25 -7.39 3.26
N ARG A 72 10.86 -8.25 4.08
CA ARG A 72 11.56 -9.45 3.60
C ARG A 72 10.58 -10.44 2.97
N LEU A 73 9.47 -10.74 3.65
CA LEU A 73 8.42 -11.62 3.16
C LEU A 73 7.83 -11.10 1.85
N ALA A 74 7.58 -9.80 1.77
CA ALA A 74 7.10 -9.16 0.55
C ALA A 74 8.09 -9.36 -0.61
N LYS A 75 9.40 -9.13 -0.38
CA LYS A 75 10.44 -9.39 -1.39
C LYS A 75 10.48 -10.85 -1.85
N GLU A 76 10.24 -11.81 -0.94
CA GLU A 76 10.22 -13.25 -1.26
C GLU A 76 8.96 -13.69 -2.04
N LEU A 77 7.86 -12.97 -1.89
CA LEU A 77 6.56 -13.32 -2.47
C LEU A 77 6.19 -12.50 -3.72
N LYS A 78 6.97 -11.47 -4.05
CA LYS A 78 6.68 -10.51 -5.13
C LYS A 78 6.41 -11.14 -6.51
N ASP A 79 6.98 -12.31 -6.80
CA ASP A 79 6.82 -12.98 -8.11
C ASP A 79 5.56 -13.86 -8.16
N LYS A 80 4.85 -14.01 -7.03
CA LYS A 80 3.66 -14.85 -6.88
C LYS A 80 2.43 -14.07 -6.42
N PHE A 81 2.63 -12.92 -5.80
CA PHE A 81 1.58 -12.07 -5.26
C PHE A 81 1.72 -10.65 -5.78
N PHE A 82 0.58 -10.02 -6.05
CA PHE A 82 0.51 -8.57 -6.18
C PHE A 82 0.53 -7.95 -4.78
N ILE A 83 1.61 -7.23 -4.44
CA ILE A 83 1.84 -6.74 -3.08
C ILE A 83 1.47 -5.26 -2.99
N VAL A 84 0.47 -4.97 -2.15
CA VAL A 84 0.06 -3.61 -1.78
C VAL A 84 0.45 -3.37 -0.33
N ARG A 85 1.17 -2.27 -0.08
CA ARG A 85 1.62 -1.90 1.27
C ARG A 85 0.91 -0.62 1.72
N LEU A 86 0.26 -0.71 2.89
CA LEU A 86 -0.25 0.45 3.63
C LEU A 86 0.58 0.61 4.91
N ASP A 87 1.23 1.75 5.07
CA ASP A 87 1.88 2.13 6.32
C ASP A 87 1.02 3.17 7.04
N VAL A 88 0.29 2.70 8.05
CA VAL A 88 -0.65 3.52 8.83
C VAL A 88 0.06 4.67 9.56
N GLN A 89 1.35 4.52 9.91
CA GLN A 89 2.07 5.56 10.64
C GLN A 89 2.44 6.75 9.74
N THR A 90 2.67 6.50 8.45
CA THR A 90 3.04 7.55 7.49
C THR A 90 1.88 8.04 6.65
N SER A 91 0.90 7.16 6.40
CA SER A 91 -0.17 7.42 5.43
C SER A 91 -1.48 7.86 6.07
N LEU A 92 -1.66 7.70 7.39
CA LEU A 92 -2.89 8.03 8.09
C LEU A 92 -2.61 8.80 9.38
N SER A 93 -3.60 9.55 9.86
CA SER A 93 -3.51 10.24 11.15
C SER A 93 -3.83 9.28 12.29
N VAL A 94 -2.79 8.64 12.85
CA VAL A 94 -2.95 7.66 13.95
C VAL A 94 -3.75 8.20 15.16
N PRO A 95 -3.57 9.46 15.61
CA PRO A 95 -4.34 9.99 16.75
C PRO A 95 -5.85 10.13 16.50
N ASP A 96 -6.27 10.21 15.24
CA ASP A 96 -7.66 10.43 14.78
C ASP A 96 -8.02 9.37 13.71
N LEU A 97 -7.72 8.10 14.00
CA LEU A 97 -7.89 7.00 13.05
C LEU A 97 -9.30 6.41 13.13
N HIS A 98 -10.05 6.49 12.03
CA HIS A 98 -11.37 5.86 11.86
C HIS A 98 -11.29 4.67 10.90
N TYR A 99 -12.28 3.76 10.96
CA TYR A 99 -12.31 2.59 10.07
C TYR A 99 -12.40 2.99 8.57
N VAL A 100 -13.10 4.08 8.26
CA VAL A 100 -13.21 4.65 6.90
C VAL A 100 -11.83 5.05 6.39
N ASP A 101 -10.99 5.63 7.24
CA ASP A 101 -9.63 6.06 6.90
C ASP A 101 -8.74 4.88 6.50
N ILE A 102 -8.90 3.72 7.18
CA ILE A 102 -8.17 2.50 6.84
C ILE A 102 -8.58 2.01 5.44
N LEU A 103 -9.88 1.98 5.14
CA LEU A 103 -10.38 1.57 3.83
C LEU A 103 -9.94 2.52 2.72
N LEU A 104 -9.99 3.83 2.98
CA LEU A 104 -9.51 4.85 2.06
C LEU A 104 -8.00 4.74 1.83
N GLY A 105 -7.23 4.50 2.88
CA GLY A 105 -5.79 4.23 2.79
C GLY A 105 -5.48 2.99 1.95
N LEU A 106 -6.25 1.90 2.14
CA LEU A 106 -6.12 0.69 1.33
C LEU A 106 -6.43 0.95 -0.15
N ALA A 107 -7.51 1.68 -0.45
CA ALA A 107 -7.85 2.07 -1.82
C ALA A 107 -6.74 2.90 -2.46
N ALA A 108 -6.24 3.91 -1.74
CA ALA A 108 -5.16 4.76 -2.20
C ALA A 108 -3.89 3.95 -2.50
N SER A 109 -3.48 3.07 -1.58
CA SER A 109 -2.32 2.21 -1.76
C SER A 109 -2.49 1.23 -2.93
N LEU A 110 -3.68 0.63 -3.07
CA LEU A 110 -4.00 -0.30 -4.15
C LEU A 110 -3.97 0.42 -5.50
N PHE A 111 -4.69 1.53 -5.64
CA PHE A 111 -4.79 2.26 -6.91
C PHE A 111 -3.44 2.86 -7.30
N ASN A 112 -2.67 3.36 -6.34
CA ASN A 112 -1.31 3.83 -6.59
C ASN A 112 -0.44 2.71 -7.15
N ARG A 113 -0.38 1.55 -6.47
CA ARG A 113 0.44 0.41 -6.92
C ARG A 113 -0.05 -0.16 -8.25
N ALA A 114 -1.36 -0.25 -8.45
CA ALA A 114 -1.96 -0.81 -9.66
C ALA A 114 -1.77 0.05 -10.91
N THR A 115 -1.45 1.34 -10.73
CA THR A 115 -1.18 2.29 -11.81
C THR A 115 0.32 2.54 -12.04
N GLU A 116 1.20 1.86 -11.31
CA GLU A 116 2.64 1.93 -11.56
C GLU A 116 3.00 1.26 -12.91
N GLU A 117 4.00 1.83 -13.60
CA GLU A 117 4.36 1.45 -14.96
C GLU A 117 4.74 -0.04 -15.09
N ASP A 118 5.42 -0.61 -14.09
CA ASP A 118 5.82 -2.02 -14.09
C ASP A 118 4.64 -3.00 -13.96
N VAL A 119 3.49 -2.52 -13.46
CA VAL A 119 2.24 -3.28 -13.37
C VAL A 119 1.44 -3.14 -14.65
N LEU A 120 1.27 -1.90 -15.12
CA LEU A 120 0.55 -1.62 -16.36
C LEU A 120 1.20 -2.31 -17.56
N ALA A 121 2.53 -2.38 -17.61
CA ALA A 121 3.26 -3.08 -18.68
C ALA A 121 2.98 -4.59 -18.73
N LYS A 122 2.49 -5.20 -17.64
CA LYS A 122 2.16 -6.63 -17.55
C LYS A 122 0.67 -6.91 -17.72
N ALA A 123 -0.19 -5.89 -17.65
CA ALA A 123 -1.63 -6.04 -17.73
C ALA A 123 -2.10 -6.23 -19.19
N PRO A 124 -3.11 -7.09 -19.46
CA PRO A 124 -3.68 -7.22 -20.80
C PRO A 124 -4.30 -5.89 -21.27
N PRO A 125 -4.04 -5.43 -22.51
CA PRO A 125 -4.44 -4.10 -22.99
C PRO A 125 -5.95 -3.82 -23.03
N GLN A 126 -6.80 -4.85 -22.88
CA GLN A 126 -8.27 -4.73 -22.96
C GLN A 126 -8.95 -4.54 -21.59
N ILE A 127 -8.26 -4.81 -20.48
CA ILE A 127 -8.82 -4.71 -19.11
C ILE A 127 -8.78 -3.25 -18.58
N ALA A 128 -8.04 -2.36 -19.24
CA ALA A 128 -7.62 -1.11 -18.63
C ALA A 128 -8.63 0.04 -18.76
N LYS A 129 -9.31 0.24 -19.90
CA LYS A 129 -10.00 1.52 -20.11
C LYS A 129 -11.24 1.70 -19.24
N GLU A 130 -12.20 0.79 -19.30
CA GLU A 130 -13.45 0.89 -18.54
C GLU A 130 -13.20 0.88 -17.02
N LEU A 131 -12.28 0.04 -16.56
CA LEU A 131 -11.86 0.00 -15.16
C LEU A 131 -11.31 1.34 -14.69
N TRP A 132 -10.35 1.91 -15.44
CA TRP A 132 -9.72 3.15 -15.03
C TRP A 132 -10.62 4.37 -15.23
N GLU A 133 -11.60 4.31 -16.14
CA GLU A 133 -12.65 5.33 -16.27
C GLU A 133 -13.56 5.31 -15.05
N ASP A 134 -13.99 4.13 -14.59
CA ASP A 134 -14.79 3.96 -13.38
C ASP A 134 -14.03 4.44 -12.14
N VAL A 135 -12.76 4.05 -11.98
CA VAL A 135 -11.90 4.50 -10.87
C VAL A 135 -11.67 6.01 -10.91
N ALA A 136 -11.46 6.60 -12.09
CA ALA A 136 -11.34 8.04 -12.26
C ALA A 136 -12.63 8.76 -11.79
N VAL A 137 -13.79 8.32 -12.27
CA VAL A 137 -15.09 8.86 -11.86
C VAL A 137 -15.30 8.70 -10.36
N PHE A 138 -14.89 7.57 -9.77
CA PHE A 138 -14.95 7.35 -8.34
C PHE A 138 -14.10 8.36 -7.56
N PHE A 139 -12.87 8.66 -8.01
CA PHE A 139 -12.06 9.71 -7.42
C PHE A 139 -12.72 11.07 -7.51
N GLU A 140 -13.18 11.46 -8.69
CA GLU A 140 -13.77 12.77 -8.94
C GLU A 140 -15.04 13.01 -8.13
N ARG A 141 -15.96 12.03 -8.15
CA ARG A 141 -17.32 12.20 -7.60
C ARG A 141 -17.46 11.78 -6.16
N THR A 142 -16.68 10.79 -5.71
CA THR A 142 -16.86 10.15 -4.40
C THR A 142 -15.73 10.49 -3.45
N ILE A 143 -14.47 10.32 -3.85
CA ILE A 143 -13.34 10.62 -2.97
C ILE A 143 -13.17 12.14 -2.81
N PHE A 144 -12.99 12.86 -3.92
CA PHE A 144 -12.75 14.30 -3.92
C PHE A 144 -14.01 15.15 -4.09
N GLY A 145 -15.16 14.56 -4.39
CA GLY A 145 -16.44 15.26 -4.57
C GLY A 145 -16.77 16.36 -3.55
N PRO A 146 -16.52 16.19 -2.23
CA PRO A 146 -16.77 17.24 -1.24
C PRO A 146 -15.67 18.31 -1.15
N THR A 147 -14.61 18.20 -1.95
CA THR A 147 -13.37 18.98 -1.87
C THR A 147 -12.89 19.43 -3.25
N ARG A 148 -11.75 20.11 -3.32
CA ARG A 148 -11.14 20.48 -4.60
C ARG A 148 -10.45 19.27 -5.20
N LEU A 149 -10.88 18.87 -6.41
CA LEU A 149 -10.17 17.88 -7.20
C LEU A 149 -8.78 18.41 -7.62
N PRO A 150 -7.69 17.74 -7.22
CA PRO A 150 -6.34 18.07 -7.70
C PRO A 150 -6.28 17.96 -9.23
N GLN A 151 -5.58 18.89 -9.88
CA GLN A 151 -5.49 18.90 -11.35
C GLN A 151 -4.29 18.08 -11.81
N PRO A 152 -4.48 16.96 -12.54
CA PRO A 152 -3.38 16.18 -13.08
C PRO A 152 -2.65 16.95 -14.20
N PRO A 153 -1.43 16.50 -14.59
CA PRO A 153 -0.71 17.09 -15.72
C PRO A 153 -1.55 17.14 -17.00
N LEU A 154 -1.44 18.23 -17.79
CA LEU A 154 -2.31 18.54 -18.93
C LEU A 154 -2.42 17.39 -19.96
N ASN A 155 -1.35 16.61 -20.12
CA ASN A 155 -1.26 15.52 -21.10
C ASN A 155 -1.22 14.13 -20.45
N ALA A 156 -1.63 14.01 -19.18
CA ALA A 156 -1.69 12.72 -18.53
C ALA A 156 -2.77 11.84 -19.17
N GLU A 157 -2.38 10.64 -19.59
CA GLU A 157 -3.32 9.57 -19.94
C GLU A 157 -4.16 9.17 -18.72
N LEU A 158 -5.26 8.44 -18.95
CA LEU A 158 -6.23 8.09 -17.92
C LEU A 158 -5.60 7.43 -16.67
N THR A 159 -4.74 6.43 -16.87
CA THR A 159 -3.99 5.77 -15.79
C THR A 159 -3.07 6.74 -15.04
N GLY A 160 -2.43 7.65 -15.75
CA GLY A 160 -1.61 8.72 -15.17
C GLY A 160 -2.42 9.69 -14.31
N LYS A 161 -3.67 9.99 -14.69
CA LYS A 161 -4.59 10.80 -13.86
C LYS A 161 -4.97 10.06 -12.58
N VAL A 162 -5.34 8.79 -12.68
CA VAL A 162 -5.68 7.96 -11.51
C VAL A 162 -4.47 7.83 -10.57
N HIS A 163 -3.29 7.57 -11.11
CA HIS A 163 -2.04 7.52 -10.34
C HIS A 163 -1.81 8.82 -9.56
N PHE A 164 -1.90 9.95 -10.25
CA PHE A 164 -1.77 11.27 -9.64
C PHE A 164 -2.79 11.48 -8.51
N TRP A 165 -4.07 11.19 -8.74
CA TRP A 165 -5.09 11.34 -7.71
C TRP A 165 -4.91 10.40 -6.52
N ALA A 166 -4.44 9.17 -6.73
CA ALA A 166 -4.13 8.24 -5.64
C ALA A 166 -2.99 8.78 -4.75
N LEU A 167 -1.94 9.34 -5.35
CA LEU A 167 -0.85 10.00 -4.63
C LEU A 167 -1.31 11.25 -3.87
N GLU A 168 -2.01 12.15 -4.55
CA GLU A 168 -2.53 13.39 -3.97
C GLU A 168 -3.52 13.09 -2.83
N PHE A 169 -4.35 12.06 -3.00
CA PHE A 169 -5.25 11.62 -1.95
C PHE A 169 -4.47 11.16 -0.72
N GLY A 170 -3.48 10.27 -0.87
CA GLY A 170 -2.65 9.80 0.25
C GLY A 170 -1.92 10.94 0.98
N ALA A 171 -1.40 11.92 0.25
CA ALA A 171 -0.71 13.08 0.82
C ALA A 171 -1.68 14.04 1.53
N THR A 172 -2.79 14.40 0.88
CA THR A 172 -3.76 15.35 1.43
C THR A 172 -4.49 14.76 2.63
N PHE A 173 -4.90 13.49 2.52
CA PHE A 173 -5.64 12.82 3.58
C PHE A 173 -4.78 12.65 4.84
N SER A 174 -3.48 12.37 4.73
CA SER A 174 -2.63 12.29 5.91
C SER A 174 -2.39 13.65 6.60
N THR A 175 -2.45 14.76 5.86
CA THR A 175 -1.97 16.07 6.33
C THR A 175 -3.06 17.09 6.65
N ASP A 176 -4.18 17.10 5.92
CA ASP A 176 -5.25 18.09 6.06
C ASP A 176 -6.46 17.51 6.82
N ALA A 177 -6.63 17.97 8.07
CA ALA A 177 -7.71 17.52 8.94
C ALA A 177 -9.10 17.94 8.44
N ASP A 178 -9.26 19.13 7.85
CA ASP A 178 -10.54 19.62 7.37
C ASP A 178 -10.97 18.87 6.11
N THR A 179 -10.02 18.63 5.20
CA THR A 179 -10.27 17.80 4.01
C THR A 179 -10.58 16.36 4.41
N ARG A 180 -9.84 15.75 5.34
CA ARG A 180 -10.19 14.43 5.88
C ARG A 180 -11.61 14.39 6.41
N ALA A 181 -12.00 15.34 7.26
CA ALA A 181 -13.31 15.35 7.88
C ALA A 181 -14.44 15.39 6.84
N LYS A 182 -14.29 16.21 5.79
CA LYS A 182 -15.24 16.30 4.68
C LYS A 182 -15.34 15.00 3.89
N ILE A 183 -14.21 14.39 3.54
CA ILE A 183 -14.17 13.12 2.83
C ILE A 183 -14.80 12.02 3.68
N ARG A 184 -14.44 11.95 4.97
CA ARG A 184 -14.99 10.99 5.93
C ARG A 184 -16.50 11.08 6.02
N GLN A 185 -17.04 12.29 6.22
CA GLN A 185 -18.49 12.54 6.26
C GLN A 185 -19.18 12.11 4.96
N HIS A 186 -18.57 12.39 3.81
CA HIS A 186 -19.11 11.98 2.52
C HIS A 186 -19.11 10.44 2.34
N MET A 187 -18.15 9.76 2.97
CA MET A 187 -17.97 8.31 2.88
C MET A 187 -18.83 7.50 3.84
N GLU A 188 -19.39 8.08 4.91
CA GLU A 188 -20.17 7.35 5.92
C GLU A 188 -21.37 6.57 5.34
N GLY A 189 -21.96 7.03 4.23
CA GLY A 189 -23.02 6.33 3.50
C GLY A 189 -22.56 5.49 2.31
N ARG A 190 -21.26 5.47 2.00
CA ARG A 190 -20.68 4.95 0.74
C ARG A 190 -19.57 3.92 0.96
N VAL A 191 -19.50 3.35 2.15
CA VAL A 191 -18.48 2.34 2.49
C VAL A 191 -18.58 1.11 1.59
N ALA A 192 -19.80 0.65 1.30
CA ALA A 192 -20.02 -0.48 0.38
C ALA A 192 -19.49 -0.16 -1.02
N GLU A 193 -19.80 1.04 -1.52
CA GLU A 193 -19.25 1.59 -2.77
C GLU A 193 -17.71 1.48 -2.78
N LEU A 194 -17.03 1.99 -1.75
CA LEU A 194 -15.57 1.95 -1.66
C LEU A 194 -15.02 0.50 -1.68
N VAL A 195 -15.63 -0.40 -0.91
CA VAL A 195 -15.22 -1.81 -0.85
C VAL A 195 -15.39 -2.49 -2.21
N ASP A 196 -16.49 -2.22 -2.91
CA ASP A 196 -16.74 -2.78 -4.25
C ASP A 196 -15.65 -2.35 -5.23
N ARG A 197 -15.21 -1.08 -5.21
CA ARG A 197 -14.13 -0.62 -6.10
C ARG A 197 -12.77 -1.19 -5.72
N ILE A 198 -12.47 -1.31 -4.43
CA ILE A 198 -11.24 -1.98 -3.98
C ILE A 198 -11.21 -3.42 -4.51
N ASN A 199 -12.30 -4.16 -4.34
CA ASN A 199 -12.40 -5.54 -4.80
C ASN A 199 -12.33 -5.65 -6.33
N LEU A 200 -13.00 -4.75 -7.05
CA LEU A 200 -12.97 -4.70 -8.51
C LEU A 200 -11.54 -4.54 -9.01
N VAL A 201 -10.79 -3.53 -8.53
CA VAL A 201 -9.41 -3.33 -8.95
C VAL A 201 -8.53 -4.50 -8.54
N ALA A 202 -8.68 -5.03 -7.32
CA ALA A 202 -7.89 -6.16 -6.84
C ALA A 202 -8.08 -7.45 -7.64
N GLN A 203 -9.22 -7.64 -8.32
CA GLN A 203 -9.47 -8.79 -9.21
C GLN A 203 -8.82 -8.64 -10.59
N GLN A 204 -8.45 -7.43 -10.99
CA GLN A 204 -7.93 -7.12 -12.32
C GLN A 204 -6.40 -7.00 -12.36
N VAL A 205 -5.72 -7.06 -11.21
CA VAL A 205 -4.26 -6.89 -11.05
C VAL A 205 -3.55 -8.13 -10.52
#